data_AF-A0A5M6ITE4-F1
#
_entry.id   AF-A0A5M6ITE4-F1
#
_cell.length_a   1.000
_cell.length_b   1.000
_cell.length_c   1.000
_cell.angle_alpha   90.00
_cell.angle_beta   90.00
_cell.angle_gamma   90.00
#
_symmetry.space_group_name_H-M   'P 1'
#
loop_
_entity.id
_entity.type
_entity.pdbx_description
1 polymer ?
#
loop_
_entity_poly.entity_id
_entity_poly.type
_entity_poly.pdbx_seq_one_letter_code
_entity_poly.pdbx_strand_id
1 'polypeptide(L)'
;MISYIETLMAGGALRLYLTPPNEATSWRVLRRTNPAAFTGPDDPGAAMVVDRTDANVVMDAKGLSNGATYHYRVYYRGRTGAWIGHDEGQGVPQASYAGDDADPQTVLRDRLEAGLKTEVQRGALLPQSGKIQVVTAPFAMVEHVTFPCVSVHLESDLPAYRGIGESFGDGEVIEGVGWDDGEGWLSRVVLRVVAVSLNGDERIALRRAIKRIVIANLPVFKAAGLDQVEFSLSDHEDEGPKNSNAILFMSVGQFSCIAPSYASHRVGPIRDVEVSASAFFPSQESNEGNG
;
A
#
# COMPACT_ATOMS: atom_id res chain seq x y z
N MET A 1 -1.04 -20.62 -24.29
CA MET A 1 -1.86 -21.08 -23.15
C MET A 1 -2.01 -19.93 -22.15
N ILE A 2 -3.11 -19.88 -21.40
CA ILE A 2 -3.18 -19.06 -20.19
C ILE A 2 -2.55 -19.88 -19.07
N SER A 3 -1.42 -19.43 -18.56
CA SER A 3 -0.60 -20.19 -17.62
C SER A 3 -0.98 -19.92 -16.18
N TYR A 4 -1.45 -18.71 -15.88
CA TYR A 4 -1.89 -18.30 -14.55
C TYR A 4 -2.82 -17.08 -14.64
N ILE A 5 -3.81 -17.00 -13.76
CA ILE A 5 -4.65 -15.81 -13.58
C ILE A 5 -4.53 -15.37 -12.13
N GLU A 6 -3.98 -14.18 -11.95
CA GLU A 6 -3.75 -13.54 -10.67
C GLU A 6 -4.88 -12.55 -10.37
N THR A 7 -5.41 -12.61 -9.15
CA THR A 7 -6.35 -11.59 -8.66
C THR A 7 -5.56 -10.43 -8.08
N LEU A 8 -5.88 -9.21 -8.50
CA LEU A 8 -5.21 -8.04 -7.95
C LEU A 8 -5.98 -7.50 -6.74
N MET A 9 -5.20 -7.05 -5.76
CA MET A 9 -5.67 -6.45 -4.52
C MET A 9 -6.55 -5.21 -4.74
N ALA A 10 -6.24 -4.38 -5.74
CA ALA A 10 -7.10 -3.28 -6.16
C ALA A 10 -8.29 -3.85 -6.95
N GLY A 11 -9.45 -3.94 -6.29
CA GLY A 11 -10.63 -4.65 -6.80
C GLY A 11 -11.01 -4.32 -8.25
N GLY A 12 -11.65 -5.30 -8.90
CA GLY A 12 -12.09 -5.18 -10.29
C GLY A 12 -10.97 -5.33 -11.32
N ALA A 13 -9.87 -6.01 -10.96
CA ALA A 13 -8.80 -6.32 -11.90
C ALA A 13 -8.26 -7.76 -11.75
N LEU A 14 -7.88 -8.35 -12.88
CA LEU A 14 -7.19 -9.64 -13.00
C LEU A 14 -5.97 -9.48 -13.90
N ARG A 15 -4.88 -10.14 -13.56
CA ARG A 15 -3.66 -10.20 -14.37
C ARG A 15 -3.49 -11.61 -14.91
N LEU A 16 -3.45 -11.75 -16.23
CA LEU A 16 -3.32 -13.03 -16.91
C LEU A 16 -1.91 -13.19 -17.47
N TYR A 17 -1.29 -14.32 -17.15
CA TYR A 17 0.01 -14.70 -17.70
C TYR A 17 -0.20 -15.66 -18.86
N LEU A 18 0.37 -15.33 -20.00
CA LEU A 18 0.27 -16.09 -21.22
C LEU A 18 1.61 -16.75 -21.52
N THR A 19 1.55 -17.99 -22.00
CA THR A 19 2.68 -18.67 -22.65
C THR A 19 2.29 -18.94 -24.10
N PRO A 20 2.57 -18.00 -25.03
CA PRO A 20 2.32 -18.21 -26.45
C PRO A 20 3.15 -19.38 -27.01
N PRO A 21 2.61 -20.18 -27.94
CA PRO A 21 3.40 -21.12 -28.74
C PRO A 21 4.49 -20.40 -29.55
N ASN A 22 5.58 -21.10 -29.89
CA ASN A 22 6.73 -20.53 -30.60
C ASN A 22 6.38 -19.92 -31.97
N GLU A 23 5.34 -20.45 -32.61
CA GLU A 23 4.85 -20.01 -33.92
C GLU A 23 3.81 -18.88 -33.86
N ALA A 24 3.37 -18.47 -32.66
CA ALA A 24 2.38 -17.42 -32.49
C ALA A 24 2.95 -16.04 -32.82
N THR A 25 2.25 -15.29 -33.67
CA THR A 25 2.61 -13.93 -34.10
C THR A 25 1.71 -12.87 -33.48
N SER A 26 0.53 -13.25 -33.01
CA SER A 26 -0.41 -12.38 -32.28
C SER A 26 -1.33 -13.22 -31.39
N TRP A 27 -1.92 -12.57 -30.38
CA TRP A 27 -2.93 -13.19 -29.52
C TRP A 27 -4.09 -12.26 -29.23
N ARG A 28 -5.25 -12.88 -29.08
CA ARG A 28 -6.49 -12.26 -28.64
C ARG A 28 -7.00 -12.97 -27.40
N VAL A 29 -7.34 -12.21 -26.37
CA VAL A 29 -7.97 -12.76 -25.17
C VAL A 29 -9.41 -12.27 -25.09
N LEU A 30 -10.32 -13.22 -24.94
CA LEU A 30 -11.74 -12.98 -24.76
C LEU A 30 -12.16 -13.32 -23.33
N ARG A 31 -13.16 -12.62 -22.83
CA ARG A 31 -13.74 -12.80 -21.49
C ARG A 31 -15.25 -12.96 -21.54
N ARG A 32 -15.80 -13.85 -20.71
CA ARG A 32 -17.24 -14.02 -20.47
C ARG A 32 -17.55 -14.15 -18.98
N THR A 33 -18.77 -13.81 -18.59
CA THR A 33 -19.31 -14.03 -17.23
C THR A 33 -20.08 -15.34 -17.10
N ASN A 34 -20.42 -15.97 -18.22
CA ASN A 34 -21.15 -17.25 -18.27
C ASN A 34 -20.16 -18.35 -18.69
N PRO A 35 -20.19 -19.54 -18.07
CA PRO A 35 -19.37 -20.70 -18.44
C PRO A 35 -19.69 -21.32 -19.82
N ALA A 36 -20.63 -20.76 -20.59
CA ALA A 36 -20.91 -21.24 -21.94
C ALA A 36 -19.67 -21.15 -22.85
N ALA A 37 -19.48 -22.16 -23.70
CA ALA A 37 -18.33 -22.27 -24.59
C ALA A 37 -18.19 -21.04 -25.51
N PHE A 38 -16.94 -20.63 -25.73
CA PHE A 38 -16.59 -19.60 -26.69
C PHE A 38 -16.83 -20.07 -28.12
N THR A 39 -17.45 -19.23 -28.95
CA THR A 39 -17.79 -19.58 -30.33
C THR A 39 -16.65 -19.34 -31.33
N GLY A 40 -15.62 -18.58 -30.93
CA GLY A 40 -14.46 -18.27 -31.77
C GLY A 40 -13.74 -16.98 -31.35
N PRO A 41 -12.70 -16.57 -32.09
CA PRO A 41 -11.93 -15.35 -31.79
C PRO A 41 -12.75 -14.05 -31.94
N ASP A 42 -13.91 -14.09 -32.61
CA ASP A 42 -14.83 -12.98 -32.80
C ASP A 42 -16.20 -13.24 -32.13
N ASP A 43 -16.21 -13.97 -31.00
CA ASP A 43 -17.44 -14.31 -30.27
C ASP A 43 -18.21 -13.05 -29.82
N PRO A 44 -19.43 -12.79 -30.33
CA PRO A 44 -20.20 -11.59 -29.97
C PRO A 44 -20.71 -11.60 -28.52
N GLY A 45 -20.72 -12.78 -27.88
CA GLY A 45 -21.08 -12.94 -26.47
C GLY A 45 -19.91 -12.73 -25.50
N ALA A 46 -18.72 -12.42 -26.02
CA ALA A 46 -17.52 -12.20 -25.22
C ALA A 46 -16.99 -10.77 -25.33
N ALA A 47 -16.43 -10.26 -24.24
CA ALA A 47 -15.68 -9.02 -24.25
C ALA A 47 -14.24 -9.28 -24.70
N MET A 48 -13.74 -8.49 -25.64
CA MET A 48 -12.33 -8.54 -26.03
C MET A 48 -11.48 -7.78 -25.01
N VAL A 49 -10.56 -8.50 -24.37
CA VAL A 49 -9.66 -7.98 -23.31
C VAL A 49 -8.39 -7.41 -23.93
N VAL A 50 -7.79 -8.15 -24.85
CA VAL A 50 -6.61 -7.72 -25.61
C VAL A 50 -6.66 -8.28 -27.03
N ASP A 51 -6.07 -7.55 -27.96
CA ASP A 51 -5.78 -7.98 -29.34
C ASP A 51 -4.47 -7.33 -29.77
N ARG A 52 -3.33 -7.97 -29.41
CA ARG A 52 -1.97 -7.41 -29.56
C ARG A 52 -0.91 -8.51 -29.70
N THR A 53 0.33 -8.11 -29.97
CA THR A 53 1.46 -9.00 -30.33
C THR A 53 2.61 -9.02 -29.33
N ASP A 54 2.57 -8.19 -28.28
CA ASP A 54 3.76 -7.79 -27.51
C ASP A 54 3.66 -8.00 -26.00
N ALA A 55 2.50 -8.37 -25.46
CA ALA A 55 2.30 -8.56 -24.02
C ALA A 55 1.97 -10.01 -23.62
N ASN A 56 2.94 -10.71 -23.03
CA ASN A 56 2.72 -12.02 -22.38
C ASN A 56 2.01 -11.89 -21.03
N VAL A 57 1.79 -10.66 -20.56
CA VAL A 57 1.02 -10.34 -19.36
C VAL A 57 -0.11 -9.42 -19.76
N VAL A 58 -1.34 -9.85 -19.52
CA VAL A 58 -2.56 -9.11 -19.88
C VAL A 58 -3.23 -8.60 -18.62
N MET A 59 -3.41 -7.28 -18.56
CA MET A 59 -4.17 -6.64 -17.48
C MET A 59 -5.63 -6.49 -17.91
N ASP A 60 -6.53 -7.18 -17.24
CA ASP A 60 -7.96 -6.95 -17.38
C ASP A 60 -8.49 -6.18 -16.17
N ALA A 61 -8.79 -4.90 -16.37
CA ALA A 61 -9.29 -4.01 -15.32
C ALA A 61 -10.61 -3.32 -15.70
N LYS A 62 -11.27 -3.76 -16.77
CA LYS A 62 -12.44 -3.05 -17.33
C LYS A 62 -13.72 -3.86 -17.20
N GLY A 63 -14.70 -3.32 -16.47
CA GLY A 63 -16.04 -3.92 -16.36
C GLY A 63 -16.05 -5.24 -15.60
N LEU A 64 -15.09 -5.43 -14.70
CA LEU A 64 -15.05 -6.52 -13.74
C LEU A 64 -15.77 -6.09 -12.45
N SER A 65 -16.52 -7.02 -11.86
CA SER A 65 -17.17 -6.84 -10.56
C SER A 65 -16.58 -7.85 -9.58
N ASN A 66 -16.30 -7.40 -8.36
CA ASN A 66 -15.74 -8.26 -7.33
C ASN A 66 -16.69 -9.42 -6.98
N GLY A 67 -16.13 -10.61 -6.77
CA GLY A 67 -16.87 -11.82 -6.42
C GLY A 67 -17.55 -12.52 -7.60
N ALA A 68 -17.58 -11.93 -8.80
CA ALA A 68 -18.09 -12.59 -10.00
C ALA A 68 -16.99 -13.41 -10.68
N THR A 69 -17.33 -14.63 -11.11
CA THR A 69 -16.41 -15.47 -11.90
C THR A 69 -16.39 -15.00 -13.35
N TYR A 70 -15.19 -14.81 -13.87
CA TYR A 70 -14.95 -14.52 -15.28
C TYR A 70 -14.15 -15.65 -15.91
N HIS A 71 -14.62 -16.09 -17.07
CA HIS A 71 -14.00 -17.11 -17.90
C HIS A 71 -13.24 -16.43 -19.03
N TYR A 72 -12.03 -16.90 -19.30
CA TYR A 72 -11.12 -16.34 -20.28
C TYR A 72 -10.71 -17.40 -21.27
N ARG A 73 -10.55 -16.98 -22.53
CA ARG A 73 -9.96 -17.82 -23.57
C ARG A 73 -8.99 -17.03 -24.41
N VAL A 74 -7.86 -17.65 -24.70
CA VAL A 74 -6.85 -17.07 -25.59
C VAL A 74 -6.89 -17.76 -26.95
N TYR A 75 -6.83 -16.94 -28.00
CA TYR A 75 -6.66 -17.36 -29.38
C TYR A 75 -5.30 -16.87 -29.84
N TYR A 76 -4.49 -17.75 -30.41
CA TYR A 76 -3.21 -17.40 -31.03
C TYR A 76 -3.34 -17.46 -32.54
N ARG A 77 -2.66 -16.55 -33.22
CA ARG A 77 -2.53 -16.58 -34.67
C ARG A 77 -1.13 -17.01 -35.03
N GLY A 78 -1.03 -18.09 -35.81
CA GLY A 78 0.25 -18.56 -36.36
C GLY A 78 0.60 -17.90 -37.70
N ARG A 79 1.70 -18.33 -38.31
CA ARG A 79 2.16 -17.85 -39.64
C ARG A 79 1.17 -18.12 -40.79
N THR A 80 0.31 -19.13 -40.64
CA THR A 80 -0.75 -19.47 -41.61
C THR A 80 -1.91 -18.47 -41.59
N GLY A 81 -1.94 -17.56 -40.61
CA GLY A 81 -2.97 -16.53 -40.49
C GLY A 81 -4.30 -17.02 -39.92
N ALA A 82 -4.44 -18.30 -39.57
CA ALA A 82 -5.61 -18.83 -38.88
C ALA A 82 -5.50 -18.63 -37.36
N TRP A 83 -6.64 -18.35 -36.71
CA TRP A 83 -6.74 -18.32 -35.25
C TRP A 83 -6.95 -19.72 -34.71
N ILE A 84 -6.18 -20.08 -33.69
CA ILE A 84 -6.29 -21.34 -32.97
C ILE A 84 -6.62 -21.01 -31.52
N GLY A 85 -7.75 -21.53 -31.04
CA GLY A 85 -8.15 -21.38 -29.64
C GLY A 85 -7.39 -22.34 -28.76
N HIS A 86 -6.87 -21.85 -27.63
CA HIS A 86 -6.23 -22.66 -26.60
C HIS A 86 -7.08 -22.67 -25.32
N ASP A 87 -6.49 -23.21 -24.26
CA ASP A 87 -7.13 -23.48 -22.97
C ASP A 87 -7.85 -22.27 -22.37
N GLU A 88 -8.87 -22.61 -21.60
CA GLU A 88 -9.71 -21.67 -20.88
C GLU A 88 -9.20 -21.53 -19.44
N GLY A 89 -9.15 -20.30 -18.95
CA GLY A 89 -8.85 -20.00 -17.56
C GLY A 89 -10.04 -19.30 -16.90
N GLN A 90 -10.11 -19.32 -15.58
CA GLN A 90 -11.11 -18.54 -14.84
C GLN A 90 -10.47 -17.78 -13.68
N GLY A 91 -11.04 -16.62 -13.35
CA GLY A 91 -10.61 -15.79 -12.22
C GLY A 91 -11.79 -15.08 -11.58
N VAL A 92 -11.64 -14.73 -10.31
CA VAL A 92 -12.64 -14.01 -9.52
C VAL A 92 -11.96 -12.76 -8.96
N PRO A 93 -12.24 -11.55 -9.48
CA PRO A 93 -11.71 -10.32 -8.92
C PRO A 93 -12.16 -10.16 -7.47
N GLN A 94 -11.28 -9.69 -6.59
CA GLN A 94 -11.60 -9.40 -5.20
C GLN A 94 -10.97 -8.07 -4.78
N ALA A 95 -11.64 -7.31 -3.91
CA ALA A 95 -11.03 -6.19 -3.20
C ALA A 95 -10.69 -6.67 -1.79
N SER A 96 -9.46 -7.16 -1.62
CA SER A 96 -8.99 -7.78 -0.38
C SER A 96 -7.82 -7.02 0.24
N TYR A 97 -7.53 -5.80 -0.22
CA TYR A 97 -6.45 -5.00 0.32
C TYR A 97 -6.74 -4.55 1.75
N ALA A 98 -5.71 -4.60 2.59
CA ALA A 98 -5.66 -3.99 3.91
C ALA A 98 -4.42 -3.10 4.00
N GLY A 99 -4.54 -1.97 4.71
CA GLY A 99 -3.41 -1.17 5.17
C GLY A 99 -3.20 -1.47 6.65
N ASP A 100 -2.04 -2.02 7.00
CA ASP A 100 -1.68 -2.43 8.36
C ASP A 100 -0.50 -1.61 8.91
N ASP A 101 -0.15 -0.50 8.25
CA ASP A 101 0.90 0.40 8.69
C ASP A 101 0.45 1.34 9.82
N ALA A 102 1.37 1.59 10.76
CA ALA A 102 1.13 2.51 11.85
C ALA A 102 1.17 3.96 11.34
N ASP A 103 0.03 4.66 11.40
CA ASP A 103 -0.04 6.08 11.04
C ASP A 103 0.93 6.93 11.88
N PRO A 104 1.96 7.57 11.27
CA PRO A 104 2.94 8.35 12.00
C PRO A 104 2.34 9.50 12.81
N GLN A 105 1.23 10.11 12.33
CA GLN A 105 0.56 11.19 13.06
C GLN A 105 -0.03 10.67 14.38
N THR A 106 -0.71 9.53 14.33
CA THR A 106 -1.27 8.85 15.49
C THR A 106 -0.18 8.43 16.46
N VAL A 107 0.89 7.78 15.98
CA VAL A 107 2.01 7.35 16.82
C VAL A 107 2.64 8.54 17.54
N LEU A 108 2.97 9.63 16.82
CA LEU A 108 3.58 10.82 17.42
C LEU A 108 2.65 11.47 18.45
N ARG A 109 1.36 11.62 18.11
CA ARG A 109 0.35 12.22 19.00
C ARG A 109 0.23 11.44 20.32
N ASP A 110 0.12 10.11 20.25
CA ASP A 110 -0.04 9.26 21.43
C ASP A 110 1.20 9.30 22.32
N ARG A 111 2.40 9.34 21.72
CA ARG A 111 3.65 9.48 22.47
C ARG A 111 3.82 10.84 23.12
N LEU A 112 3.40 11.92 22.44
CA LEU A 112 3.37 13.25 23.04
C LEU A 112 2.37 13.33 24.18
N GLU A 113 1.18 12.77 24.04
CA GLU A 113 0.15 12.77 25.09
C GLU A 113 0.63 12.01 26.34
N ALA A 114 1.13 10.78 26.16
CA ALA A 114 1.67 9.98 27.26
C ALA A 114 2.88 10.64 27.94
N GLY A 115 3.78 11.24 27.15
CA GLY A 115 4.94 11.95 27.64
C GLY A 115 4.57 13.19 28.44
N LEU A 116 3.69 14.04 27.91
CA LEU A 116 3.26 15.27 28.57
C LEU A 116 2.47 14.98 29.85
N LYS A 117 1.64 13.94 29.86
CA LYS A 117 0.99 13.45 31.08
C LYS A 117 2.01 13.12 32.18
N THR A 118 3.09 12.45 31.82
CA THR A 118 4.19 12.11 32.74
C THR A 118 4.92 13.37 33.23
N GLU A 119 5.14 14.36 32.36
CA GLU A 119 5.74 15.65 32.70
C GLU A 119 4.89 16.45 33.70
N VAL A 120 3.58 16.41 33.56
CA VAL A 120 2.64 17.04 34.49
C VAL A 120 2.64 16.30 35.83
N GLN A 121 2.57 14.97 35.81
CA GLN A 121 2.55 14.15 37.04
C GLN A 121 3.80 14.34 37.91
N ARG A 122 4.97 14.54 37.29
CA ARG A 122 6.22 14.82 38.01
C ARG A 122 6.41 16.28 38.42
N GLY A 123 5.44 17.15 38.13
CA GLY A 123 5.49 18.58 38.43
C GLY A 123 6.45 19.40 37.57
N ALA A 124 6.92 18.86 36.44
CA ALA A 124 7.80 19.60 35.53
C ALA A 124 7.01 20.57 34.64
N LEU A 125 5.72 20.30 34.41
CA LEU A 125 4.75 21.20 33.79
C LEU A 125 3.56 21.35 34.72
N LEU A 126 3.04 22.57 34.89
CA LEU A 126 1.99 22.89 35.84
C LEU A 126 0.82 23.61 35.15
N PRO A 127 0.14 22.96 34.18
CA PRO A 127 -1.01 23.54 33.51
C PRO A 127 -2.15 23.74 34.53
N GLN A 128 -2.89 24.85 34.41
CA GLN A 128 -4.02 25.13 35.32
C GLN A 128 -5.12 24.07 35.27
N SER A 129 -5.33 23.47 34.09
CA SER A 129 -6.28 22.37 33.87
C SER A 129 -5.83 21.03 34.45
N GLY A 130 -4.59 20.92 34.95
CA GLY A 130 -3.99 19.68 35.43
C GLY A 130 -3.63 18.67 34.32
N LYS A 131 -3.80 19.03 33.04
CA LYS A 131 -3.42 18.21 31.90
C LYS A 131 -3.06 19.07 30.68
N ILE A 132 -2.23 18.54 29.78
CA ILE A 132 -1.93 19.17 28.50
C ILE A 132 -2.54 18.30 27.41
N GLN A 133 -3.48 18.85 26.66
CA GLN A 133 -4.14 18.14 25.57
C GLN A 133 -3.25 18.07 24.33
N VAL A 134 -3.26 16.93 23.64
CA VAL A 134 -2.62 16.75 22.34
C VAL A 134 -3.69 16.40 21.31
N VAL A 135 -3.87 17.27 20.31
CA VAL A 135 -4.93 17.14 19.31
C VAL A 135 -4.34 16.95 17.91
N THR A 136 -5.11 16.38 16.98
CA THR A 136 -4.69 16.19 15.58
C THR A 136 -5.22 17.29 14.64
N ALA A 137 -6.14 18.12 15.12
CA ALA A 137 -6.65 19.28 14.40
C ALA A 137 -5.97 20.57 14.87
N PRO A 138 -5.93 21.64 14.04
CA PRO A 138 -5.48 22.96 14.47
C PRO A 138 -6.18 23.40 15.75
N PHE A 139 -5.42 23.82 16.76
CA PHE A 139 -5.95 24.22 18.06
C PHE A 139 -7.03 25.32 17.94
N ALA A 140 -6.92 26.20 16.95
CA ALA A 140 -7.89 27.27 16.70
C ALA A 140 -9.27 26.77 16.23
N MET A 141 -9.36 25.52 15.74
CA MET A 141 -10.60 24.90 15.27
C MET A 141 -11.24 23.97 16.30
N VAL A 142 -10.54 23.67 17.39
CA VAL A 142 -11.04 22.78 18.42
C VAL A 142 -11.85 23.59 19.43
N GLU A 143 -13.10 23.19 19.63
CA GLU A 143 -13.96 23.80 20.65
C GLU A 143 -13.40 23.50 22.06
N HIS A 144 -13.39 24.51 22.92
CA HIS A 144 -12.97 24.40 24.33
C HIS A 144 -11.52 23.92 24.56
N VAL A 145 -10.56 24.34 23.71
CA VAL A 145 -9.12 24.15 24.00
C VAL A 145 -8.74 24.83 25.31
N THR A 146 -8.11 24.08 26.22
CA THR A 146 -7.43 24.64 27.39
C THR A 146 -5.94 24.77 27.13
N PHE A 147 -5.39 25.96 27.39
CA PHE A 147 -3.95 26.19 27.31
C PHE A 147 -3.25 25.80 28.62
N PRO A 148 -2.00 25.30 28.56
CA PRO A 148 -1.25 24.99 27.35
C PRO A 148 -1.79 23.75 26.61
N CYS A 149 -1.63 23.73 25.29
CA CYS A 149 -2.04 22.63 24.42
C CYS A 149 -0.99 22.33 23.35
N VAL A 150 -1.06 21.14 22.75
CA VAL A 150 -0.24 20.74 21.61
C VAL A 150 -1.14 20.24 20.49
N SER A 151 -0.84 20.58 19.24
CA SER A 151 -1.47 19.99 18.07
C SER A 151 -0.43 19.36 17.13
N VAL A 152 -0.79 18.27 16.46
CA VAL A 152 0.06 17.55 15.50
C VAL A 152 -0.67 17.45 14.17
N HIS A 153 -0.12 18.03 13.11
CA HIS A 153 -0.76 18.09 11.80
C HIS A 153 0.09 17.38 10.76
N LEU A 154 -0.53 16.62 9.86
CA LEU A 154 0.14 16.15 8.65
C LEU A 154 0.36 17.34 7.71
N GLU A 155 1.61 17.61 7.33
CA GLU A 155 1.94 18.59 6.29
C GLU A 155 2.08 17.93 4.92
N SER A 156 2.78 16.81 4.87
CA SER A 156 2.99 16.06 3.64
C SER A 156 3.26 14.59 3.92
N ASP A 157 2.80 13.78 2.97
CA ASP A 157 3.12 12.36 2.84
C ASP A 157 3.49 12.16 1.37
N LEU A 158 4.78 11.96 1.11
CA LEU A 158 5.32 11.89 -0.24
C LEU A 158 6.06 10.56 -0.44
N PRO A 159 5.87 9.88 -1.58
CA PRO A 159 6.68 8.71 -1.93
C PRO A 159 8.16 9.09 -1.96
N ALA A 160 8.98 8.39 -1.17
CA ALA A 160 10.42 8.62 -1.11
C ALA A 160 11.19 7.53 -1.86
N TYR A 161 10.84 6.26 -1.64
CA TYR A 161 11.49 5.12 -2.28
C TYR A 161 10.48 4.06 -2.69
N ARG A 162 10.54 3.62 -3.95
CA ARG A 162 9.90 2.38 -4.37
C ARG A 162 10.93 1.25 -4.28
N GLY A 163 10.67 0.25 -3.44
CA GLY A 163 11.52 -0.94 -3.36
C GLY A 163 11.34 -1.81 -4.60
N ILE A 164 12.44 -2.31 -5.16
CA ILE A 164 12.40 -3.37 -6.18
C ILE A 164 12.26 -4.69 -5.43
N GLY A 165 11.15 -5.41 -5.62
CA GLY A 165 10.86 -6.68 -4.94
C GLY A 165 9.73 -6.63 -3.89
N GLU A 166 9.13 -5.45 -3.69
CA GLU A 166 7.79 -5.15 -3.08
C GLU A 166 7.33 -5.89 -1.81
N SER A 167 8.16 -6.68 -1.12
CA SER A 167 7.85 -7.21 0.22
C SER A 167 8.24 -6.19 1.29
N PHE A 168 7.27 -5.42 1.79
CA PHE A 168 7.44 -4.46 2.89
C PHE A 168 7.07 -5.04 4.27
N GLY A 169 6.72 -6.33 4.35
CA GLY A 169 6.41 -7.04 5.58
C GLY A 169 7.31 -8.25 5.84
N ASP A 170 7.30 -8.73 7.07
CA ASP A 170 7.91 -9.99 7.51
C ASP A 170 7.09 -11.20 7.03
N GLY A 171 6.75 -11.24 5.74
CA GLY A 171 5.84 -12.23 5.15
C GLY A 171 6.30 -13.65 5.45
N GLU A 172 5.77 -14.24 6.53
CA GLU A 172 6.01 -15.63 6.86
C GLU A 172 5.25 -16.47 5.85
N VAL A 173 5.99 -17.18 5.00
CA VAL A 173 5.45 -18.26 4.20
C VAL A 173 5.06 -19.38 5.16
N ILE A 174 3.81 -19.38 5.62
CA ILE A 174 3.29 -20.50 6.40
C ILE A 174 2.78 -21.56 5.42
N GLU A 175 3.49 -22.70 5.37
CA GLU A 175 3.09 -23.85 4.55
C GLU A 175 1.60 -24.18 4.75
N GLY A 176 0.85 -24.20 3.66
CA GLY A 176 -0.58 -24.53 3.65
C GLY A 176 -1.55 -23.36 3.91
N VAL A 177 -1.07 -22.15 4.24
CA VAL A 177 -1.94 -20.99 4.56
C VAL A 177 -1.78 -19.82 3.57
N GLY A 178 -0.80 -19.88 2.68
CA GLY A 178 -0.57 -18.85 1.65
C GLY A 178 0.52 -17.86 2.03
N TRP A 179 0.65 -16.80 1.23
CA TRP A 179 1.63 -15.72 1.46
C TRP A 179 0.95 -14.35 1.38
N ASP A 180 1.53 -13.36 2.03
CA ASP A 180 1.10 -11.97 1.90
C ASP A 180 1.80 -11.36 0.68
N ASP A 181 0.99 -10.82 -0.22
CA ASP A 181 1.45 -10.07 -1.37
C ASP A 181 1.08 -8.60 -1.16
N GLY A 182 2.00 -7.71 -1.48
CA GLY A 182 1.99 -6.31 -1.09
C GLY A 182 2.49 -5.40 -2.20
N GLU A 183 1.83 -4.25 -2.40
CA GLU A 183 2.36 -3.17 -3.22
C GLU A 183 2.45 -1.89 -2.38
N GLY A 184 3.54 -1.13 -2.51
CA GLY A 184 3.74 0.08 -1.72
C GLY A 184 5.05 0.80 -1.95
N TRP A 185 5.33 1.78 -1.10
CA TRP A 185 6.56 2.54 -1.07
C TRP A 185 6.92 2.95 0.36
N LEU A 186 8.18 3.35 0.56
CA LEU A 186 8.55 4.12 1.74
C LEU A 186 8.16 5.57 1.51
N SER A 187 7.33 6.09 2.39
CA SER A 187 6.88 7.48 2.40
C SER A 187 7.78 8.33 3.28
N ARG A 188 8.09 9.54 2.83
CA ARG A 188 8.62 10.61 3.66
C ARG A 188 7.43 11.39 4.21
N VAL A 189 7.21 11.24 5.50
CA VAL A 189 6.12 11.90 6.22
C VAL A 189 6.67 13.10 6.97
N VAL A 190 6.03 14.25 6.81
CA VAL A 190 6.34 15.49 7.52
C VAL A 190 5.12 15.93 8.33
N LEU A 191 5.32 16.08 9.63
CA LEU A 191 4.31 16.49 10.59
C LEU A 191 4.71 17.83 11.23
N ARG A 192 3.76 18.74 11.37
CA ARG A 192 3.91 19.97 12.15
C ARG A 192 3.38 19.75 13.56
N VAL A 193 4.21 20.01 14.56
CA VAL A 193 3.85 20.01 15.97
C VAL A 193 3.75 21.45 16.45
N VAL A 194 2.58 21.90 16.92
CA VAL A 194 2.38 23.27 17.42
C VAL A 194 2.03 23.21 18.90
N ALA A 195 2.92 23.71 19.73
CA ALA A 195 2.71 23.84 21.17
C ALA A 195 2.35 25.28 21.51
N VAL A 196 1.23 25.50 22.19
CA VAL A 196 0.70 26.84 22.47
C VAL A 196 0.52 27.03 23.97
N SER A 197 0.90 28.20 24.45
CA SER A 197 0.78 28.62 25.85
C SER A 197 0.44 30.10 25.94
N LEU A 198 -0.03 30.53 27.11
CA LEU A 198 -0.31 31.94 27.41
C LEU A 198 0.87 32.64 28.10
N ASN A 199 1.98 31.93 28.32
CA ASN A 199 3.16 32.43 29.02
C ASN A 199 4.45 31.97 28.32
N GLY A 200 5.39 32.88 28.09
CA GLY A 200 6.70 32.59 27.48
C GLY A 200 7.55 31.57 28.24
N ASP A 201 7.50 31.56 29.58
CA ASP A 201 8.24 30.56 30.39
C ASP A 201 7.62 29.16 30.24
N GLU A 202 6.28 29.10 30.18
CA GLU A 202 5.55 27.85 29.93
C GLU A 202 5.86 27.31 28.53
N ARG A 203 5.94 28.17 27.51
CA ARG A 203 6.42 27.79 26.16
C ARG A 203 7.81 27.16 26.22
N ILE A 204 8.77 27.76 26.93
CA ILE A 204 10.14 27.22 27.03
C ILE A 204 10.13 25.84 27.70
N ALA A 205 9.38 25.70 28.79
CA ALA A 205 9.24 24.43 29.49
C ALA A 205 8.61 23.37 28.58
N LEU A 206 7.54 23.73 27.87
CA LEU A 206 6.82 22.87 26.94
C LEU A 206 7.69 22.44 25.76
N ARG A 207 8.41 23.37 25.11
CA ARG A 207 9.37 23.06 24.04
C ARG A 207 10.44 22.05 24.50
N ARG A 208 11.02 22.26 25.69
CA ARG A 208 12.02 21.34 26.25
C ARG A 208 11.42 19.97 26.58
N ALA A 209 10.19 19.93 27.10
CA ALA A 209 9.47 18.69 27.37
C ALA A 209 9.22 17.91 26.07
N ILE A 210 8.63 18.55 25.05
CA ILE A 210 8.36 17.93 23.74
C ILE A 210 9.64 17.35 23.13
N LYS A 211 10.74 18.12 23.11
CA LYS A 211 12.03 17.63 22.60
C LYS A 211 12.50 16.36 23.33
N ARG A 212 12.42 16.34 24.67
CA ARG A 212 12.81 15.16 25.46
C ARG A 212 11.89 13.96 25.21
N ILE A 213 10.59 14.20 25.09
CA ILE A 213 9.61 13.15 24.80
C ILE A 213 9.91 12.52 23.45
N VAL A 214 10.15 13.31 22.39
CA VAL A 214 10.51 12.79 21.07
C VAL A 214 11.80 11.96 21.14
N ILE A 215 12.85 12.49 21.76
CA ILE A 215 14.14 11.77 21.90
C ILE A 215 13.98 10.45 22.67
N ALA A 216 13.24 10.46 23.78
CA ALA A 216 13.02 9.27 24.59
C ALA A 216 12.19 8.19 23.88
N ASN A 217 11.42 8.57 22.85
CA ASN A 217 10.56 7.67 22.10
C ASN A 217 11.15 7.19 20.77
N LEU A 218 12.40 7.53 20.44
CA LEU A 218 13.07 7.01 19.24
C LEU A 218 12.98 5.47 19.11
N PRO A 219 13.14 4.65 20.18
CA PRO A 219 12.94 3.20 20.07
C PRO A 219 11.50 2.79 19.77
N VAL A 220 10.52 3.54 20.28
CA VAL A 220 9.09 3.28 20.03
C VAL A 220 8.72 3.62 18.59
N PHE A 221 9.23 4.74 18.08
CA PHE A 221 9.06 5.12 16.67
C PHE A 221 9.65 4.06 15.75
N LYS A 222 10.88 3.60 16.04
CA LYS A 222 11.50 2.51 15.29
C LYS A 222 10.67 1.22 15.32
N ALA A 223 10.15 0.83 16.48
CA ALA A 223 9.30 -0.35 16.60
C ALA A 223 7.96 -0.23 15.83
N ALA A 224 7.49 1.00 15.62
CA ALA A 224 6.31 1.30 14.80
C ALA A 224 6.64 1.50 13.31
N GLY A 225 7.88 1.25 12.87
CA GLY A 225 8.29 1.40 11.47
C GLY A 225 8.63 2.83 11.04
N LEU A 226 8.74 3.78 11.99
CA LEU A 226 9.18 5.15 11.71
C LEU A 226 10.70 5.24 11.85
N ASP A 227 11.38 5.26 10.71
CA ASP A 227 12.83 5.39 10.59
C ASP A 227 13.28 6.81 10.23
N GLN A 228 14.58 7.08 10.38
CA GLN A 228 15.19 8.39 10.08
C GLN A 228 14.42 9.57 10.70
N VAL A 229 14.03 9.41 11.97
CA VAL A 229 13.30 10.44 12.71
C VAL A 229 14.16 11.67 12.92
N GLU A 230 13.70 12.80 12.39
CA GLU A 230 14.27 14.13 12.58
C GLU A 230 13.23 15.03 13.24
N PHE A 231 13.67 15.92 14.13
CA PHE A 231 12.79 16.85 14.81
C PHE A 231 13.47 18.19 15.07
N SER A 232 12.89 19.25 14.52
CA SER A 232 13.31 20.63 14.74
C SER A 232 12.22 21.42 15.46
N LEU A 233 12.60 22.49 16.17
CA LEU A 233 11.69 23.35 16.94
C LEU A 233 12.15 24.80 16.84
N SER A 234 11.22 25.72 16.61
CA SER A 234 11.38 27.16 16.66
C SER A 234 10.32 27.78 17.58
N ASP A 235 10.63 28.95 18.15
CA ASP A 235 9.69 29.70 18.97
C ASP A 235 9.09 30.84 18.11
N HIS A 236 7.79 31.08 18.29
CA HIS A 236 7.03 32.13 17.62
C HIS A 236 6.08 32.80 18.63
N GLU A 237 5.76 34.05 18.35
CA GLU A 237 4.68 34.79 19.01
C GLU A 237 3.62 35.12 17.96
N ASP A 238 2.35 34.93 18.31
CA ASP A 238 1.23 35.30 17.45
C ASP A 238 0.17 36.06 18.26
N GLU A 239 -0.52 36.97 17.58
CA GLU A 239 -1.70 37.60 18.16
C GLU A 239 -2.78 36.52 18.27
N GLY A 240 -3.37 36.37 19.46
CA GLY A 240 -4.43 35.40 19.66
C GLY A 240 -5.60 35.58 18.69
N PRO A 241 -6.50 34.60 18.59
CA PRO A 241 -7.68 34.70 17.72
C PRO A 241 -8.36 36.06 17.92
N LYS A 242 -8.82 36.68 16.82
CA LYS A 242 -9.22 38.11 16.66
C LYS A 242 -10.09 38.75 17.77
N ASN A 243 -10.61 37.98 18.71
CA ASN A 243 -11.44 38.40 19.83
C ASN A 243 -10.77 38.27 21.21
N SER A 244 -9.53 37.77 21.31
CA SER A 244 -8.75 37.71 22.54
C SER A 244 -7.52 38.60 22.41
N ASN A 245 -7.41 39.65 23.22
CA ASN A 245 -6.21 40.50 23.35
C ASN A 245 -5.04 39.76 24.04
N ALA A 246 -4.95 38.44 23.88
CA ALA A 246 -3.93 37.59 24.49
C ALA A 246 -2.86 37.26 23.45
N ILE A 247 -1.59 37.47 23.81
CA ILE A 247 -0.45 37.01 23.00
C ILE A 247 -0.31 35.50 23.21
N LEU A 248 -0.26 34.75 22.12
CA LEU A 248 0.02 33.32 22.15
C LEU A 248 1.52 33.09 22.00
N PHE A 249 2.10 32.38 22.97
CA PHE A 249 3.48 31.95 22.93
C PHE A 249 3.52 30.53 22.36
N MET A 250 4.05 30.41 21.15
CA MET A 250 4.04 29.15 20.40
C MET A 250 5.44 28.58 20.25
N SER A 251 5.54 27.25 20.31
CA SER A 251 6.69 26.51 19.82
C SER A 251 6.24 25.64 18.67
N VAL A 252 6.79 25.89 17.48
CA VAL A 252 6.45 25.18 16.25
C VAL A 252 7.59 24.23 15.94
N GLY A 253 7.28 22.95 15.81
CA GLY A 253 8.24 21.92 15.44
C GLY A 253 7.87 21.23 14.16
N GLN A 254 8.89 20.76 13.45
CA GLN A 254 8.75 19.91 12.28
C GLN A 254 9.34 18.56 12.61
N PHE A 255 8.50 17.53 12.57
CA PHE A 255 8.87 16.14 12.70
C PHE A 255 8.87 15.51 11.32
N SER A 256 9.93 14.82 10.95
CA SER A 256 9.97 14.04 9.71
C SER A 256 10.50 12.64 9.96
N CYS A 257 9.95 11.67 9.23
CA CYS A 257 10.40 10.29 9.25
C CYS A 257 10.22 9.65 7.88
N ILE A 258 10.85 8.49 7.71
CA ILE A 258 10.51 7.53 6.68
C ILE A 258 9.61 6.47 7.31
N ALA A 259 8.45 6.21 6.72
CA ALA A 259 7.51 5.19 7.17
C ALA A 259 7.04 4.33 5.98
N PRO A 260 6.76 3.03 6.16
CA PRO A 260 6.17 2.21 5.12
C PRO A 260 4.73 2.68 4.82
N SER A 261 4.36 2.73 3.55
CA SER A 261 2.99 2.94 3.09
C SER A 261 2.69 1.89 2.02
N TYR A 262 1.89 0.89 2.37
CA TYR A 262 1.63 -0.25 1.50
C TYR A 262 0.21 -0.79 1.69
N ALA A 263 -0.29 -1.40 0.64
CA ALA A 263 -1.49 -2.21 0.68
C ALA A 263 -1.07 -3.67 0.50
N SER A 264 -1.60 -4.56 1.33
CA SER A 264 -1.32 -5.99 1.22
C SER A 264 -2.61 -6.81 1.19
N HIS A 265 -2.53 -8.02 0.66
CA HIS A 265 -3.58 -9.01 0.74
C HIS A 265 -2.98 -10.40 0.84
N ARG A 266 -3.75 -11.33 1.40
CA ARG A 266 -3.34 -12.71 1.51
C ARG A 266 -3.70 -13.49 0.25
N VAL A 267 -2.70 -14.10 -0.37
CA VAL A 267 -2.87 -15.01 -1.51
C VAL A 267 -2.92 -16.45 -1.01
N GLY A 268 -3.95 -17.19 -1.40
CA GLY A 268 -4.09 -18.61 -1.04
C GLY A 268 -3.01 -19.49 -1.68
N PRO A 269 -2.72 -20.68 -1.12
CA PRO A 269 -1.71 -21.57 -1.68
C PRO A 269 -2.08 -22.04 -3.09
N ILE A 270 -1.09 -22.14 -3.99
CA ILE A 270 -1.26 -22.75 -5.32
C ILE A 270 -1.54 -24.23 -5.11
N ARG A 271 -2.69 -24.72 -5.61
CA ARG A 271 -3.14 -26.10 -5.41
C ARG A 271 -2.92 -27.00 -6.63
N ASP A 272 -2.85 -26.43 -7.82
CA ASP A 272 -2.68 -27.19 -9.07
C ASP A 272 -1.45 -26.68 -9.84
N VAL A 273 -0.48 -27.57 -10.05
CA VAL A 273 0.64 -27.36 -10.97
C VAL A 273 0.57 -28.47 -12.01
N GLU A 274 -0.01 -28.18 -13.17
CA GLU A 274 0.02 -29.13 -14.29
C GLU A 274 1.36 -29.01 -15.02
N VAL A 275 2.22 -30.03 -14.86
CA VAL A 275 3.47 -30.15 -15.62
C VAL A 275 3.21 -31.00 -16.85
N SER A 276 3.02 -30.37 -18.01
CA SER A 276 2.95 -31.08 -19.29
C SER A 276 4.37 -31.37 -19.79
N ALA A 277 4.86 -32.60 -19.57
CA ALA A 277 6.10 -33.07 -20.19
C ALA A 277 5.81 -33.52 -21.63
N SER A 278 6.29 -32.77 -22.64
CA SER A 278 6.28 -33.23 -24.03
C SER A 278 7.43 -34.23 -24.24
N ALA A 279 7.11 -35.52 -24.30
CA ALA A 279 8.11 -36.55 -24.62
C ALA A 279 8.59 -36.37 -26.07
N PHE A 280 9.86 -36.02 -26.23
CA PHE A 280 10.54 -36.03 -27.53
C PHE A 280 10.93 -37.48 -27.84
N PHE A 281 10.23 -38.12 -28.77
CA PHE A 281 10.64 -39.41 -29.34
C PHE A 281 11.40 -39.15 -30.64
N PRO A 282 12.74 -39.23 -30.68
CA PRO A 282 13.46 -39.21 -31.94
C PRO A 282 13.13 -40.51 -32.70
N SER A 283 12.63 -40.36 -33.92
CA SER A 283 12.41 -41.48 -34.85
C SER A 283 13.75 -42.19 -35.12
N GLN A 284 13.84 -43.47 -34.79
CA GLN A 284 14.94 -44.32 -35.24
C GLN A 284 14.81 -44.49 -36.77
N GLU A 285 15.72 -43.89 -37.52
CA GLU A 285 15.96 -44.27 -38.92
C GLU A 285 16.54 -45.69 -38.93
N SER A 286 15.76 -46.64 -39.45
CA SER A 286 16.19 -47.99 -39.78
C SER A 286 17.17 -47.92 -40.95
N ASN A 287 18.46 -48.11 -40.64
CA ASN A 287 19.51 -48.22 -41.64
C ASN A 287 19.52 -49.66 -42.21
N GLU A 288 18.66 -49.94 -43.20
CA GLU A 288 18.75 -51.14 -44.02
C GLU A 288 19.91 -50.98 -45.02
N GLY A 289 21.08 -51.49 -44.66
CA GLY A 289 22.18 -51.69 -45.58
C GLY A 289 21.90 -52.89 -46.49
N ASN A 290 21.76 -52.63 -47.79
CA ASN A 290 21.63 -53.63 -48.85
C ASN A 290 22.88 -53.57 -49.74
N GLY A 291 23.49 -54.74 -49.98
CA GLY A 291 24.25 -55.11 -51.20
C GLY A 291 25.60 -54.45 -51.44
#